data_AF-A0A970D393-F1
#
_entry.id   AF-A0A970D393-F1
#
_cell.length_a   1.000
_cell.length_b   1.000
_cell.length_c   1.000
_cell.angle_alpha   90.00
_cell.angle_beta   90.00
_cell.angle_gamma   90.00
#
_symmetry.space_group_name_H-M   'P 1'
#
loop_
_entity.id
_entity.type
_entity.pdbx_description
1 polymer ?
#
loop_
_entity_poly.entity_id
_entity_poly.type
_entity_poly.pdbx_seq_one_letter_code
_entity_poly.pdbx_strand_id
1 'polypeptide(L)'
;MDLSVNIAGLKLKNPIIAASGTFGFGREFSEYFDLNLLGGISVKGLTLKPRKGNEPPRIAETPAGILNSVGLQNPGVYSFIKDEIPFLRRFDTAIIANIAGNTVDDYCRIAEILSDTDIDAIELNVSCPNVKEGCLMFGSTAEGISKVTSAVRKVCKKPLIVKLSPNVTDITEMAKAAEDSGADSVSLINTLLGMAIDIKSRKPILGNIMGGLSGPAVKPVAVRMVYQVSKAVKIPVIGMGGISDADDAIEFILAGASAVMIGTAGFVNPYVWVETLDGIKQYMEQHGFKKISELTGALLD
;
A
#
# COMPACT_ATOMS: atom_id res chain seq x y z
N MET A 1 0.44 -8.56 25.88
CA MET A 1 -0.36 -7.89 24.84
C MET A 1 -0.07 -8.57 23.52
N ASP A 2 -1.09 -8.88 22.75
CA ASP A 2 -0.97 -9.54 21.45
C ASP A 2 -1.23 -8.53 20.33
N LEU A 3 -0.18 -8.19 19.59
CA LEU A 3 -0.26 -7.30 18.43
C LEU A 3 -0.34 -8.08 17.12
N SER A 4 -0.29 -9.41 17.16
CA SER A 4 -0.22 -10.20 15.94
C SER A 4 -1.52 -10.09 15.12
N VAL A 5 -1.35 -10.08 13.80
CA VAL A 5 -2.45 -9.97 12.83
C VAL A 5 -2.28 -11.08 11.79
N ASN A 6 -3.40 -11.67 11.37
CA ASN A 6 -3.44 -12.61 10.26
C ASN A 6 -4.29 -12.04 9.12
N ILE A 7 -3.65 -11.66 8.02
CA ILE A 7 -4.31 -11.17 6.81
C ILE A 7 -4.40 -12.33 5.82
N ALA A 8 -5.46 -13.14 5.95
CA ALA A 8 -5.75 -14.26 5.04
C ALA A 8 -4.55 -15.19 4.77
N GLY A 9 -3.83 -15.56 5.83
CA GLY A 9 -2.64 -16.43 5.78
C GLY A 9 -1.31 -15.68 5.92
N LEU A 10 -1.29 -14.37 5.64
CA LEU A 10 -0.15 -13.51 5.91
C LEU A 10 -0.07 -13.21 7.41
N LYS A 11 0.89 -13.83 8.10
CA LYS A 11 1.14 -13.61 9.53
C LYS A 11 2.03 -12.39 9.73
N LEU A 12 1.53 -11.42 10.48
CA LEU A 12 2.27 -10.24 10.90
C LEU A 12 2.39 -10.26 12.42
N LYS A 13 3.58 -9.99 12.95
CA LYS A 13 3.77 -9.91 14.42
C LYS A 13 3.18 -8.64 15.06
N ASN A 14 2.92 -7.63 14.25
CA ASN A 14 2.26 -6.39 14.62
C ASN A 14 1.55 -5.78 13.39
N PRO A 15 0.62 -4.81 13.55
CA PRO A 15 -0.18 -4.31 12.43
C PRO A 15 0.57 -3.31 11.53
N ILE A 16 1.82 -2.96 11.83
CA ILE A 16 2.54 -1.89 11.11
C ILE A 16 3.26 -2.45 9.89
N ILE A 17 2.91 -1.90 8.73
CA ILE A 17 3.53 -2.21 7.44
C ILE A 17 4.16 -0.94 6.87
N ALA A 18 5.38 -1.04 6.32
CA ALA A 18 5.94 0.05 5.54
C ALA A 18 5.31 0.10 4.13
N ALA A 19 4.77 1.24 3.73
CA ALA A 19 4.00 1.36 2.49
C ALA A 19 4.89 1.33 1.24
N SER A 20 4.39 0.71 0.17
CA SER A 20 5.08 0.68 -1.12
C SER A 20 5.32 2.08 -1.68
N GLY A 21 6.55 2.28 -2.16
CA GLY A 21 6.97 3.51 -2.84
C GLY A 21 7.70 4.50 -1.95
N THR A 22 7.56 4.41 -0.63
CA THR A 22 8.17 5.33 0.34
C THR A 22 9.25 4.68 1.21
N PHE A 23 9.34 3.34 1.23
CA PHE A 23 10.32 2.59 2.03
C PHE A 23 11.37 1.84 1.18
N GLY A 24 11.34 2.02 -0.14
CA GLY A 24 12.26 1.33 -1.06
C GLY A 24 12.18 -0.20 -0.92
N PHE A 25 13.33 -0.82 -0.65
CA PHE A 25 13.47 -2.23 -0.27
C PHE A 25 13.97 -2.38 1.18
N GLY A 26 13.83 -1.34 2.01
CA GLY A 26 14.19 -1.32 3.43
C GLY A 26 15.66 -1.02 3.73
N ARG A 27 16.56 -0.99 2.73
CA ARG A 27 18.00 -0.76 2.95
C ARG A 27 18.30 0.56 3.63
N GLU A 28 17.73 1.64 3.11
CA GLU A 28 18.00 3.00 3.59
C GLU A 28 17.50 3.18 5.03
N PHE A 29 16.32 2.63 5.36
CA PHE A 29 15.75 2.73 6.70
C PHE A 29 16.37 1.75 7.70
N SER A 30 17.00 0.65 7.24
CA SER A 30 17.73 -0.28 8.11
C SER A 30 18.95 0.36 8.79
N GLU A 31 19.40 1.52 8.31
CA GLU A 31 20.45 2.31 8.95
C GLU A 31 19.93 3.13 10.15
N TYR A 32 18.61 3.31 10.27
CA TYR A 32 17.99 4.10 11.34
C TYR A 32 17.44 3.21 12.46
N PHE A 33 16.79 2.09 12.13
CA PHE A 33 16.24 1.16 13.11
C PHE A 33 16.22 -0.28 12.60
N ASP A 34 16.08 -1.24 13.52
CA ASP A 34 16.01 -2.66 13.17
C ASP A 34 14.68 -2.99 12.48
N LEU A 35 14.75 -3.47 11.22
CA LEU A 35 13.57 -3.86 10.45
C LEU A 35 12.79 -5.01 11.10
N ASN A 36 13.40 -5.78 12.03
CA ASN A 36 12.70 -6.75 12.88
C ASN A 36 11.62 -6.11 13.77
N LEU A 37 11.50 -4.79 13.85
CA LEU A 37 10.40 -4.15 14.59
C LEU A 37 9.11 -4.09 13.76
N LEU A 38 9.17 -4.22 12.43
CA LEU A 38 8.01 -4.08 11.55
C LEU A 38 7.24 -5.39 11.40
N GLY A 39 5.91 -5.28 11.30
CA GLY A 39 5.03 -6.39 10.93
C GLY A 39 5.25 -6.84 9.49
N GLY A 40 5.43 -5.89 8.58
CA GLY A 40 5.80 -6.17 7.19
C GLY A 40 6.33 -4.98 6.41
N ILE A 41 6.82 -5.24 5.21
CA ILE A 41 7.30 -4.24 4.26
C ILE A 41 6.61 -4.53 2.92
N SER A 42 5.76 -3.59 2.47
CA SER A 42 5.31 -3.55 1.08
C SER A 42 6.38 -2.84 0.26
N VAL A 43 7.18 -3.63 -0.47
CA VAL A 43 8.35 -3.11 -1.19
C VAL A 43 7.95 -2.24 -2.36
N LYS A 44 8.92 -1.54 -2.94
CA LYS A 44 8.73 -0.76 -4.17
C LYS A 44 7.99 -1.56 -5.26
N GLY A 45 6.99 -0.94 -5.89
CA GLY A 45 6.25 -1.54 -7.01
C GLY A 45 7.17 -2.09 -8.11
N LEU A 46 7.10 -3.40 -8.31
CA LEU A 46 7.91 -4.18 -9.24
C LEU A 46 7.23 -4.27 -10.59
N THR A 47 8.03 -4.14 -11.65
CA THR A 47 7.60 -4.46 -13.03
C THR A 47 8.43 -5.60 -13.59
N LEU A 48 7.98 -6.21 -14.69
CA LEU A 48 8.69 -7.35 -15.29
C LEU A 48 10.12 -6.98 -15.71
N LYS A 49 10.28 -5.78 -16.29
CA LYS A 49 11.57 -5.20 -16.69
C LYS A 49 11.90 -3.98 -15.82
N PRO A 50 13.18 -3.59 -15.70
CA PRO A 50 13.55 -2.35 -15.03
C PRO A 50 12.86 -1.13 -15.64
N ARG A 51 12.53 -0.14 -14.80
CA ARG A 51 11.96 1.15 -15.23
C ARG A 51 12.77 2.30 -14.66
N LYS A 52 13.06 3.30 -15.50
CA LYS A 52 13.74 4.53 -15.08
C LYS A 52 12.84 5.48 -14.29
N GLY A 53 11.53 5.38 -14.44
CA GLY A 53 10.56 6.34 -13.91
C GLY A 53 10.29 7.50 -14.87
N ASN A 54 9.48 8.47 -14.44
CA ASN A 54 9.14 9.66 -15.23
C ASN A 54 10.29 10.69 -15.21
N GLU A 55 10.25 11.71 -16.06
CA GLU A 55 11.21 12.82 -15.97
C GLU A 55 11.00 13.67 -14.69
N PRO A 56 12.07 14.22 -14.08
CA PRO A 56 11.95 15.16 -12.98
C PRO A 56 11.39 16.52 -13.44
N PRO A 57 10.83 17.35 -12.53
CA PRO A 57 10.63 17.11 -11.10
C PRO A 57 9.54 16.05 -10.81
N ARG A 58 9.84 15.15 -9.86
CA ARG A 58 8.96 14.01 -9.48
C ARG A 58 8.20 14.22 -8.17
N ILE A 59 8.53 15.25 -7.40
CA ILE A 59 7.94 15.56 -6.10
C ILE A 59 7.61 17.06 -6.08
N ALA A 60 6.49 17.41 -5.50
CA ALA A 60 6.12 18.78 -5.15
C ALA A 60 5.41 18.77 -3.79
N GLU A 61 5.71 19.74 -2.94
CA GLU A 61 5.04 19.87 -1.64
C GLU A 61 3.62 20.44 -1.81
N THR A 62 2.71 20.04 -0.94
CA THR A 62 1.37 20.62 -0.79
C THR A 62 1.09 20.89 0.68
N PRO A 63 0.09 21.71 1.03
CA PRO A 63 -0.36 21.81 2.41
C PRO A 63 -0.65 20.42 2.99
N ALA A 64 0.04 20.07 4.09
CA ALA A 64 -0.07 18.79 4.77
C ALA A 64 0.14 17.55 3.87
N GLY A 65 0.98 17.63 2.85
CA GLY A 65 1.21 16.49 1.96
C GLY A 65 2.26 16.72 0.87
N ILE A 66 2.35 15.75 -0.04
CA ILE A 66 3.16 15.85 -1.25
C ILE A 66 2.40 15.31 -2.46
N LEU A 67 2.69 15.86 -3.63
CA LEU A 67 2.44 15.23 -4.92
C LEU A 67 3.66 14.44 -5.36
N ASN A 68 3.45 13.24 -5.89
CA ASN A 68 4.51 12.43 -6.47
C ASN A 68 4.16 11.94 -7.89
N SER A 69 5.16 11.88 -8.76
CA SER A 69 5.05 11.36 -10.13
C SER A 69 6.26 10.50 -10.50
N VAL A 70 6.64 9.58 -9.61
CA VAL A 70 7.87 8.77 -9.76
C VAL A 70 7.88 7.91 -11.03
N GLY A 71 6.72 7.44 -11.49
CA GLY A 71 6.61 6.62 -12.72
C GLY A 71 7.06 5.17 -12.55
N LEU A 72 6.94 4.62 -11.33
CA LEU A 72 7.34 3.25 -10.99
C LEU A 72 8.81 2.94 -11.29
N GLN A 73 9.75 3.85 -10.98
CA GLN A 73 11.17 3.54 -11.05
C GLN A 73 11.48 2.30 -10.17
N ASN A 74 12.01 1.24 -10.76
CA ASN A 74 12.31 -0.02 -10.07
C ASN A 74 13.32 -0.87 -10.87
N PRO A 75 14.05 -1.80 -10.23
CA PRO A 75 15.08 -2.60 -10.87
C PRO A 75 14.53 -3.81 -11.66
N GLY A 76 13.21 -4.03 -11.65
CA GLY A 76 12.57 -5.20 -12.23
C GLY A 76 12.53 -6.40 -11.30
N VAL A 77 11.60 -7.31 -11.56
CA VAL A 77 11.32 -8.48 -10.69
C VAL A 77 12.53 -9.38 -10.47
N TYR A 78 13.36 -9.62 -11.49
CA TYR A 78 14.50 -10.54 -11.37
C TYR A 78 15.63 -10.00 -10.48
N SER A 79 15.91 -8.69 -10.52
CA SER A 79 16.89 -8.09 -9.60
C SER A 79 16.36 -8.07 -8.18
N PHE A 80 15.07 -7.79 -7.98
CA PHE A 80 14.44 -7.93 -6.66
C PHE A 80 14.63 -9.34 -6.07
N ILE A 81 14.40 -10.39 -6.86
CA ILE A 81 14.57 -11.77 -6.42
C ILE A 81 16.02 -12.08 -6.06
N LYS A 82 16.95 -11.63 -6.89
CA LYS A 82 18.37 -11.93 -6.73
C LYS A 82 18.99 -11.17 -5.56
N ASP A 83 18.65 -9.89 -5.41
CA ASP A 83 19.41 -8.94 -4.60
C ASP A 83 18.66 -8.51 -3.32
N GLU A 84 17.33 -8.33 -3.41
CA GLU A 84 16.55 -7.72 -2.32
C GLU A 84 15.86 -8.75 -1.41
N ILE A 85 15.32 -9.85 -1.95
CA ILE A 85 14.76 -10.93 -1.13
C ILE A 85 15.81 -11.47 -0.13
N PRO A 86 17.05 -11.81 -0.53
CA PRO A 86 18.05 -12.32 0.42
C PRO A 86 18.42 -11.29 1.50
N PHE A 87 18.42 -10.00 1.18
CA PHE A 87 18.67 -8.94 2.15
C PHE A 87 17.54 -8.86 3.19
N LEU A 88 16.29 -8.84 2.75
CA LEU A 88 15.10 -8.73 3.59
C LEU A 88 14.89 -9.97 4.46
N ARG A 89 15.24 -11.16 3.97
CA ARG A 89 15.11 -12.42 4.73
C ARG A 89 16.07 -12.57 5.90
N ARG A 90 16.98 -11.61 6.10
CA ARG A 90 17.78 -11.49 7.33
C ARG A 90 16.97 -10.95 8.51
N PHE A 91 15.75 -10.47 8.23
CA PHE A 91 14.83 -9.91 9.22
C PHE A 91 13.56 -10.76 9.28
N ASP A 92 13.04 -10.93 10.50
CA ASP A 92 11.72 -11.47 10.78
C ASP A 92 10.66 -10.41 10.45
N THR A 93 10.47 -10.09 9.17
CA THR A 93 9.43 -9.15 8.72
C THR A 93 8.81 -9.67 7.44
N ALA A 94 7.50 -9.51 7.30
CA ALA A 94 6.81 -10.04 6.14
C ALA A 94 7.16 -9.24 4.87
N ILE A 95 7.55 -9.94 3.80
CA ILE A 95 7.85 -9.34 2.50
C ILE A 95 6.59 -9.37 1.64
N ILE A 96 6.00 -8.20 1.42
CA ILE A 96 4.85 -8.00 0.54
C ILE A 96 5.35 -7.42 -0.78
N ALA A 97 5.31 -8.22 -1.85
CA ALA A 97 5.74 -7.79 -3.17
C ALA A 97 4.65 -6.96 -3.85
N ASN A 98 4.79 -5.64 -3.85
CA ASN A 98 3.93 -4.76 -4.66
C ASN A 98 4.26 -4.96 -6.14
N ILE A 99 3.27 -5.27 -6.98
CA ILE A 99 3.46 -5.50 -8.42
C ILE A 99 2.64 -4.52 -9.24
N ALA A 100 3.22 -4.06 -10.34
CA ALA A 100 2.60 -3.18 -11.32
C ALA A 100 2.88 -3.69 -12.73
N GLY A 101 1.93 -3.50 -13.64
CA GLY A 101 1.98 -3.97 -15.03
C GLY A 101 1.24 -3.01 -15.95
N ASN A 102 1.56 -3.05 -17.25
CA ASN A 102 0.83 -2.29 -18.26
C ASN A 102 -0.34 -3.12 -18.83
N THR A 103 -0.20 -4.44 -18.83
CA THR A 103 -1.20 -5.40 -19.32
C THR A 103 -1.54 -6.43 -18.25
N VAL A 104 -2.68 -7.12 -18.39
CA VAL A 104 -3.05 -8.24 -17.51
C VAL A 104 -1.98 -9.34 -17.54
N ASP A 105 -1.38 -9.58 -18.71
CA ASP A 105 -0.32 -10.57 -18.88
C ASP A 105 0.95 -10.20 -18.12
N ASP A 106 1.31 -8.90 -18.07
CA ASP A 106 2.43 -8.44 -17.23
C ASP A 106 2.19 -8.80 -15.77
N TYR A 107 1.00 -8.52 -15.25
CA TYR A 107 0.64 -8.84 -13.86
C TYR A 107 0.68 -10.34 -13.60
N CYS A 108 0.10 -11.14 -14.49
CA CYS A 108 0.11 -12.60 -14.37
C CYS A 108 1.54 -13.15 -14.37
N ARG A 109 2.39 -12.67 -15.28
CA ARG A 109 3.77 -13.14 -15.40
C ARG A 109 4.61 -12.80 -14.17
N ILE A 110 4.47 -11.57 -13.65
CA ILE A 110 5.17 -11.17 -12.42
C ILE A 110 4.68 -11.99 -11.23
N ALA A 111 3.36 -12.21 -11.12
CA ALA A 111 2.78 -13.00 -10.03
C ALA A 111 3.20 -14.47 -10.08
N GLU A 112 3.26 -15.08 -11.25
CA GLU A 112 3.76 -16.45 -11.45
C GLU A 112 5.22 -16.56 -11.02
N ILE A 113 6.08 -15.64 -11.48
CA ILE A 113 7.50 -15.60 -11.11
C ILE A 113 7.67 -15.50 -9.59
N LEU A 114 6.92 -14.61 -8.94
CA LEU A 114 7.03 -14.34 -7.51
C LEU A 114 6.35 -15.41 -6.63
N SER A 115 5.44 -16.21 -7.18
CA SER A 115 4.72 -17.23 -6.41
C SER A 115 5.62 -18.35 -5.90
N ASP A 116 6.74 -18.59 -6.58
CA ASP A 116 7.70 -19.62 -6.20
C ASP A 116 8.93 -19.06 -5.46
N THR A 117 8.89 -17.79 -5.05
CA THR A 117 9.97 -17.14 -4.30
C THR A 117 9.66 -17.05 -2.82
N ASP A 118 10.66 -16.70 -2.04
CA ASP A 118 10.57 -16.53 -0.59
C ASP A 118 9.99 -15.15 -0.23
N ILE A 119 8.83 -14.80 -0.78
CA ILE A 119 7.99 -13.67 -0.34
C ILE A 119 6.76 -14.19 0.41
N ASP A 120 6.12 -13.34 1.22
CA ASP A 120 4.98 -13.74 2.05
C ASP A 120 3.62 -13.40 1.40
N ALA A 121 3.55 -12.34 0.60
CA ALA A 121 2.34 -11.95 -0.11
C ALA A 121 2.63 -11.16 -1.38
N ILE A 122 1.64 -11.07 -2.27
CA ILE A 122 1.66 -10.21 -3.45
C ILE A 122 0.61 -9.12 -3.28
N GLU A 123 1.01 -7.86 -3.45
CA GLU A 123 0.10 -6.71 -3.49
C GLU A 123 -0.06 -6.22 -4.93
N LEU A 124 -1.22 -6.48 -5.52
CA LEU A 124 -1.60 -6.09 -6.87
C LEU A 124 -1.97 -4.60 -6.90
N ASN A 125 -1.06 -3.78 -7.45
CA ASN A 125 -1.26 -2.34 -7.56
C ASN A 125 -2.01 -1.97 -8.85
N VAL A 126 -3.34 -1.90 -8.78
CA VAL A 126 -4.20 -1.63 -9.95
C VAL A 126 -4.37 -0.14 -10.26
N SER A 127 -3.77 0.77 -9.47
CA SER A 127 -4.06 2.21 -9.56
C SER A 127 -3.25 2.96 -10.62
N CYS A 128 -2.43 2.28 -11.44
CA CYS A 128 -1.49 2.95 -12.33
C CYS A 128 -2.22 3.61 -13.52
N PRO A 129 -2.24 4.95 -13.64
CA PRO A 129 -3.07 5.66 -14.62
C PRO A 129 -2.46 5.75 -16.03
N ASN A 130 -1.27 5.18 -16.22
CA ASN A 130 -0.45 5.39 -17.42
C ASN A 130 -0.40 4.13 -18.29
N VAL A 131 -1.50 3.82 -18.99
CA VAL A 131 -1.50 2.92 -20.14
C VAL A 131 -1.84 3.75 -21.37
N LYS A 132 -0.81 4.22 -22.07
CA LYS A 132 -0.98 4.85 -23.39
C LYS A 132 -1.40 3.76 -24.37
N GLU A 133 -2.49 4.01 -25.09
CA GLU A 133 -3.15 3.19 -26.12
C GLU A 133 -3.97 1.98 -25.62
N GLY A 134 -5.30 2.12 -25.71
CA GLY A 134 -6.25 1.01 -25.87
C GLY A 134 -6.53 0.09 -24.67
N CYS A 135 -5.87 0.28 -23.52
CA CYS A 135 -6.07 -0.56 -22.34
C CYS A 135 -6.77 0.19 -21.20
N LEU A 136 -7.91 -0.37 -20.78
CA LEU A 136 -8.77 0.09 -19.68
C LEU A 136 -7.98 0.55 -18.45
N MET A 137 -8.46 1.60 -17.79
CA MET A 137 -8.08 1.95 -16.42
C MET A 137 -8.51 0.81 -15.49
N PHE A 138 -7.65 -0.19 -15.30
CA PHE A 138 -8.00 -1.41 -14.56
C PHE A 138 -8.49 -1.09 -13.14
N GLY A 139 -7.85 -0.16 -12.44
CA GLY A 139 -8.19 0.19 -11.05
C GLY A 139 -9.26 1.25 -10.86
N SER A 140 -9.96 1.71 -11.90
CA SER A 140 -11.03 2.71 -11.77
C SER A 140 -12.42 2.18 -12.15
N THR A 141 -12.54 0.90 -12.47
CA THR A 141 -13.81 0.24 -12.80
C THR A 141 -13.87 -1.13 -12.15
N ALA A 142 -15.06 -1.54 -11.71
CA ALA A 142 -15.27 -2.88 -11.13
C ALA A 142 -14.88 -3.98 -12.14
N GLU A 143 -15.28 -3.84 -13.40
CA GLU A 143 -14.92 -4.79 -14.47
C GLU A 143 -13.40 -4.91 -14.66
N GLY A 144 -12.69 -3.79 -14.67
CA GLY A 144 -11.23 -3.75 -14.78
C GLY A 144 -10.54 -4.48 -13.63
N ILE A 145 -10.99 -4.22 -12.39
CA ILE A 145 -10.50 -4.89 -11.18
C ILE A 145 -10.79 -6.38 -11.25
N SER A 146 -12.01 -6.77 -11.61
CA SER A 146 -12.40 -8.17 -11.68
C SER A 146 -11.57 -8.94 -12.70
N LYS A 147 -11.36 -8.35 -13.88
CA LYS A 147 -10.58 -8.95 -14.97
C LYS A 147 -9.14 -9.21 -14.55
N VAL A 148 -8.45 -8.21 -14.00
CA VAL A 148 -7.03 -8.36 -13.61
C VAL A 148 -6.89 -9.27 -12.39
N THR A 149 -7.76 -9.13 -11.38
CA THR A 149 -7.69 -9.92 -10.14
C THR A 149 -7.95 -11.39 -10.43
N SER A 150 -9.01 -11.72 -11.19
CA SER A 150 -9.34 -13.11 -11.56
C SER A 150 -8.23 -13.76 -12.40
N ALA A 151 -7.58 -13.00 -13.27
CA ALA A 151 -6.47 -13.52 -14.08
C ALA A 151 -5.23 -13.81 -13.22
N VAL A 152 -4.84 -12.86 -12.36
CA VAL A 152 -3.70 -13.02 -11.45
C VAL A 152 -3.96 -14.14 -10.44
N ARG A 153 -5.18 -14.27 -9.92
CA ARG A 153 -5.53 -15.30 -8.94
C ARG A 153 -5.25 -16.71 -9.45
N LYS A 154 -5.49 -16.98 -10.74
CA LYS A 154 -5.27 -18.30 -11.36
C LYS A 154 -3.80 -18.75 -11.35
N VAL A 155 -2.87 -17.82 -11.31
CA VAL A 155 -1.42 -18.10 -11.36
C VAL A 155 -0.71 -17.77 -10.05
N CYS A 156 -1.30 -16.94 -9.20
CA CYS A 156 -0.77 -16.56 -7.90
C CYS A 156 -0.96 -17.69 -6.89
N LYS A 157 0.11 -18.11 -6.20
CA LYS A 157 0.06 -19.12 -5.12
C LYS A 157 0.23 -18.54 -3.72
N LYS A 158 0.38 -17.22 -3.62
CA LYS A 158 0.58 -16.47 -2.37
C LYS A 158 -0.73 -15.76 -1.97
N PRO A 159 -0.85 -15.29 -0.72
CA PRO A 159 -1.88 -14.31 -0.35
C PRO A 159 -1.86 -13.13 -1.33
N LEU A 160 -3.02 -12.84 -1.91
CA LEU A 160 -3.22 -11.81 -2.93
C LEU A 160 -3.98 -10.62 -2.35
N ILE A 161 -3.26 -9.52 -2.16
CA ILE A 161 -3.78 -8.24 -1.69
C ILE A 161 -4.08 -7.37 -2.92
N VAL A 162 -5.28 -6.80 -3.04
CA VAL A 162 -5.57 -5.85 -4.13
C VAL A 162 -5.54 -4.41 -3.59
N LYS A 163 -4.62 -3.59 -4.12
CA LYS A 163 -4.46 -2.19 -3.69
C LYS A 163 -5.36 -1.25 -4.47
N LEU A 164 -6.37 -0.69 -3.81
CA LEU A 164 -7.44 0.07 -4.44
C LEU A 164 -7.08 1.55 -4.63
N SER A 165 -7.52 2.11 -5.76
CA SER A 165 -7.45 3.54 -6.04
C SER A 165 -8.61 4.28 -5.36
N PRO A 166 -8.36 5.46 -4.75
CA PRO A 166 -9.43 6.32 -4.23
C PRO A 166 -10.13 7.13 -5.33
N ASN A 167 -9.62 7.13 -6.56
CA ASN A 167 -10.10 7.98 -7.65
C ASN A 167 -11.30 7.34 -8.37
N VAL A 168 -12.36 7.05 -7.60
CA VAL A 168 -13.60 6.38 -8.04
C VAL A 168 -14.81 7.00 -7.36
N THR A 169 -15.99 6.82 -7.93
CA THR A 169 -17.25 7.30 -7.35
C THR A 169 -17.61 6.53 -6.07
N ASP A 170 -17.56 5.19 -6.14
CA ASP A 170 -17.85 4.31 -5.01
C ASP A 170 -16.71 3.30 -4.84
N ILE A 171 -16.02 3.37 -3.69
CA ILE A 171 -14.91 2.48 -3.36
C ILE A 171 -15.40 1.07 -2.98
N THR A 172 -16.64 0.94 -2.51
CA THR A 172 -17.20 -0.33 -2.05
C THR A 172 -17.46 -1.27 -3.23
N GLU A 173 -17.88 -0.73 -4.38
CA GLU A 173 -18.01 -1.49 -5.63
C GLU A 173 -16.66 -2.06 -6.07
N MET A 174 -15.58 -1.26 -5.96
CA MET A 174 -14.23 -1.69 -6.31
C MET A 174 -13.73 -2.80 -5.38
N ALA A 175 -14.00 -2.67 -4.08
CA ALA A 175 -13.59 -3.67 -3.09
C ALA A 175 -14.35 -5.00 -3.27
N LYS A 176 -15.67 -4.96 -3.51
CA LYS A 176 -16.47 -6.15 -3.81
C LYS A 176 -16.00 -6.84 -5.09
N ALA A 177 -15.72 -6.08 -6.14
CA ALA A 177 -15.17 -6.62 -7.38
C ALA A 177 -13.84 -7.37 -7.16
N ALA A 178 -12.96 -6.84 -6.29
CA ALA A 178 -11.72 -7.51 -5.91
C ALA A 178 -11.99 -8.80 -5.12
N GLU A 179 -12.86 -8.74 -4.10
CA GLU A 179 -13.26 -9.90 -3.28
C GLU A 179 -13.87 -11.02 -4.13
N ASP A 180 -14.88 -10.71 -4.93
CA ASP A 180 -15.58 -11.66 -5.80
C ASP A 180 -14.65 -12.31 -6.85
N SER A 181 -13.53 -11.65 -7.15
CA SER A 181 -12.52 -12.12 -8.11
C SER A 181 -11.36 -12.88 -7.48
N GLY A 182 -11.43 -13.14 -6.16
CA GLY A 182 -10.48 -13.98 -5.43
C GLY A 182 -9.33 -13.21 -4.77
N ALA A 183 -9.49 -11.91 -4.49
CA ALA A 183 -8.60 -11.23 -3.57
C ALA A 183 -8.73 -11.86 -2.17
N ASP A 184 -7.60 -12.10 -1.51
CA ASP A 184 -7.57 -12.60 -0.12
C ASP A 184 -7.70 -11.44 0.88
N SER A 185 -7.31 -10.24 0.48
CA SER A 185 -7.49 -8.98 1.21
C SER A 185 -7.42 -7.78 0.27
N VAL A 186 -7.82 -6.61 0.77
CA VAL A 186 -7.66 -5.34 0.06
C VAL A 186 -6.80 -4.38 0.87
N SER A 187 -6.02 -3.55 0.19
CA SER A 187 -5.31 -2.43 0.80
C SER A 187 -5.76 -1.12 0.19
N LEU A 188 -5.99 -0.10 1.02
CA LEU A 188 -6.47 1.20 0.54
C LEU A 188 -6.17 2.33 1.54
N ILE A 189 -5.90 3.55 1.07
CA ILE A 189 -5.99 4.00 -0.33
C ILE A 189 -4.61 4.12 -0.99
N ASN A 190 -4.57 3.98 -2.32
CA ASN A 190 -3.49 4.61 -3.09
C ASN A 190 -3.67 6.14 -3.10
N THR A 191 -2.81 6.87 -3.81
CA THR A 191 -2.84 8.34 -3.83
C THR A 191 -4.06 8.91 -4.57
N LEU A 192 -4.57 10.05 -4.08
CA LEU A 192 -5.52 10.89 -4.83
C LEU A 192 -4.80 11.59 -5.99
N LEU A 193 -5.51 12.04 -7.03
CA LEU A 193 -4.90 12.81 -8.12
C LEU A 193 -4.85 14.31 -7.78
N GLY A 194 -3.70 14.96 -8.02
CA GLY A 194 -3.54 16.40 -7.84
C GLY A 194 -2.55 17.03 -8.81
N MET A 195 -2.50 18.36 -8.80
CA MET A 195 -1.60 19.18 -9.62
C MET A 195 -1.13 20.38 -8.80
N ALA A 196 0.10 20.83 -9.05
CA ALA A 196 0.61 22.10 -8.57
C ALA A 196 1.15 22.92 -9.75
N ILE A 197 0.90 24.23 -9.74
CA ILE A 197 1.33 25.17 -10.78
C ILE A 197 2.29 26.18 -10.16
N ASP A 198 3.45 26.37 -10.79
CA ASP A 198 4.32 27.51 -10.51
C ASP A 198 3.70 28.78 -11.12
N ILE A 199 3.31 29.73 -10.28
CA ILE A 199 2.62 30.96 -10.69
C ILE A 199 3.50 31.93 -11.49
N LYS A 200 4.83 31.86 -11.35
CA LYS A 200 5.78 32.74 -12.06
C LYS A 200 5.98 32.23 -13.48
N SER A 201 6.20 30.93 -13.64
CA SER A 201 6.41 30.31 -14.95
C SER A 201 5.10 29.93 -15.65
N ARG A 202 3.99 29.84 -14.92
CA ARG A 202 2.68 29.35 -15.38
C ARG A 202 2.73 27.91 -15.89
N LYS A 203 3.67 27.11 -15.38
CA LYS A 203 3.87 25.71 -15.76
C LYS A 203 3.55 24.79 -14.58
N PRO A 204 3.17 23.53 -14.85
CA PRO A 204 3.10 22.51 -13.81
C PRO A 204 4.45 22.36 -13.10
N ILE A 205 4.43 22.17 -11.79
CA ILE A 205 5.66 21.92 -11.01
C ILE A 205 6.22 20.54 -11.35
N LEU A 206 5.35 19.53 -11.49
CA LEU A 206 5.76 18.18 -11.83
C LEU A 206 5.99 18.03 -13.33
N GLY A 207 7.03 17.27 -13.70
CA GLY A 207 7.32 16.95 -15.11
C GLY A 207 6.19 16.16 -15.79
N ASN A 208 5.41 15.41 -15.01
CA ASN A 208 4.25 14.64 -15.47
C ASN A 208 2.92 15.41 -15.38
N ILE A 209 2.95 16.74 -15.20
CA ILE A 209 1.79 17.64 -15.03
C ILE A 209 1.02 17.36 -13.73
N MET A 210 0.42 16.19 -13.61
CA MET A 210 -0.28 15.70 -12.43
C MET A 210 0.55 14.67 -11.66
N GLY A 211 0.22 14.49 -10.38
CA GLY A 211 0.84 13.53 -9.49
C GLY A 211 -0.13 12.99 -8.44
N GLY A 212 0.32 11.95 -7.74
CA GLY A 212 -0.39 11.36 -6.62
C GLY A 212 -0.23 12.18 -5.35
N LEU A 213 -1.32 12.73 -4.82
CA LEU A 213 -1.41 13.38 -3.52
C LEU A 213 -1.42 12.34 -2.39
N SER A 214 -0.56 12.57 -1.40
CA SER A 214 -0.39 11.73 -0.21
C SER A 214 0.01 12.59 1.00
N GLY A 215 0.08 11.98 2.17
CA GLY A 215 0.33 12.67 3.45
C GLY A 215 -0.95 12.97 4.22
N PRO A 216 -0.87 13.62 5.39
CA PRO A 216 -2.02 13.86 6.28
C PRO A 216 -3.23 14.50 5.59
N ALA A 217 -3.02 15.29 4.53
CA ALA A 217 -4.06 15.89 3.70
C ALA A 217 -5.11 14.89 3.17
N VAL A 218 -4.74 13.61 2.96
CA VAL A 218 -5.67 12.59 2.43
C VAL A 218 -6.35 11.75 3.51
N LYS A 219 -5.95 11.91 4.79
CA LYS A 219 -6.39 11.04 5.90
C LYS A 219 -7.92 10.96 6.03
N PRO A 220 -8.68 12.07 6.04
CA PRO A 220 -10.13 11.99 6.20
C PRO A 220 -10.84 11.21 5.09
N VAL A 221 -10.30 11.26 3.86
CA VAL A 221 -10.82 10.48 2.73
C VAL A 221 -10.50 9.00 2.92
N ALA A 222 -9.28 8.69 3.34
CA ALA A 222 -8.80 7.33 3.55
C ALA A 222 -9.57 6.61 4.68
N VAL A 223 -9.73 7.25 5.85
CA VAL A 223 -10.48 6.68 6.99
C VAL A 223 -11.92 6.38 6.59
N ARG A 224 -12.61 7.33 5.94
CA ARG A 224 -13.97 7.12 5.42
C ARG A 224 -14.04 5.91 4.48
N MET A 225 -13.11 5.79 3.54
CA MET A 225 -13.10 4.68 2.58
C MET A 225 -12.81 3.33 3.26
N VAL A 226 -11.89 3.28 4.22
CA VAL A 226 -11.61 2.08 5.01
C VAL A 226 -12.85 1.65 5.78
N TYR A 227 -13.54 2.60 6.43
CA TYR A 227 -14.81 2.34 7.10
C TYR A 227 -15.86 1.76 6.16
N GLN A 228 -16.11 2.41 5.02
CA GLN A 228 -17.09 1.94 4.04
C GLN A 228 -16.74 0.55 3.49
N VAL A 229 -15.46 0.30 3.17
CA VAL A 229 -15.01 -0.98 2.63
C VAL A 229 -15.09 -2.09 3.68
N SER A 230 -14.68 -1.85 4.92
CA SER A 230 -14.71 -2.87 5.99
C SER A 230 -16.11 -3.40 6.27
N LYS A 231 -17.15 -2.60 6.04
CA LYS A 231 -18.56 -3.02 6.16
C LYS A 231 -19.09 -3.68 4.87
N ALA A 232 -18.43 -3.44 3.73
CA ALA A 232 -18.89 -3.87 2.41
C ALA A 232 -18.33 -5.22 1.96
N VAL A 233 -17.16 -5.63 2.45
CA VAL A 233 -16.49 -6.90 2.14
C VAL A 233 -16.29 -7.74 3.40
N LYS A 234 -16.00 -9.03 3.23
CA LYS A 234 -15.70 -9.98 4.33
C LYS A 234 -14.21 -10.24 4.47
N ILE A 235 -13.44 -10.04 3.41
CA ILE A 235 -11.98 -10.15 3.44
C ILE A 235 -11.33 -9.03 4.27
N PRO A 236 -10.16 -9.28 4.90
CA PRO A 236 -9.48 -8.27 5.71
C PRO A 236 -9.10 -7.01 4.92
N VAL A 237 -9.06 -5.88 5.62
CA VAL A 237 -8.72 -4.56 5.07
C VAL A 237 -7.40 -4.07 5.66
N ILE A 238 -6.47 -3.65 4.80
CA ILE A 238 -5.25 -2.94 5.21
C ILE A 238 -5.43 -1.45 4.91
N GLY A 239 -5.45 -0.62 5.95
CA GLY A 239 -5.67 0.82 5.85
C GLY A 239 -4.38 1.60 5.62
N MET A 240 -4.40 2.61 4.76
CA MET A 240 -3.30 3.55 4.59
C MET A 240 -3.77 4.89 4.02
N GLY A 241 -2.97 5.93 4.22
CA GLY A 241 -3.22 7.26 3.66
C GLY A 241 -3.20 8.33 4.74
N GLY A 242 -2.08 9.03 4.85
CA GLY A 242 -1.95 10.15 5.79
C GLY A 242 -1.78 9.77 7.25
N ILE A 243 -1.50 8.50 7.57
CA ILE A 243 -1.10 8.07 8.90
C ILE A 243 0.29 8.65 9.20
N SER A 244 0.37 9.44 10.28
CA SER A 244 1.60 10.08 10.75
C SER A 244 1.99 9.74 12.18
N ASP A 245 1.09 9.12 12.95
CA ASP A 245 1.33 8.72 14.34
C ASP A 245 0.41 7.56 14.78
N ALA A 246 0.46 7.23 16.07
CA ALA A 246 -0.35 6.18 16.69
C ALA A 246 -1.85 6.50 16.71
N ASP A 247 -2.25 7.75 16.94
CA ASP A 247 -3.66 8.14 16.98
C ASP A 247 -4.31 7.94 15.61
N ASP A 248 -3.60 8.33 14.56
CA ASP A 248 -4.00 8.06 13.17
C ASP A 248 -4.11 6.54 12.92
N ALA A 249 -3.13 5.74 13.34
CA ALA A 249 -3.18 4.29 13.13
C ALA A 249 -4.37 3.65 13.87
N ILE A 250 -4.65 4.07 15.10
CA ILE A 250 -5.81 3.63 15.89
C ILE A 250 -7.12 4.04 15.20
N GLU A 251 -7.21 5.25 14.63
CA GLU A 251 -8.38 5.70 13.86
C GLU A 251 -8.71 4.75 12.70
N PHE A 252 -7.68 4.31 11.95
CA PHE A 252 -7.86 3.33 10.86
C PHE A 252 -8.28 1.94 11.35
N ILE A 253 -7.70 1.48 12.46
CA ILE A 253 -8.03 0.17 13.03
C ILE A 253 -9.48 0.17 13.55
N LEU A 254 -9.89 1.22 14.28
CA LEU A 254 -11.27 1.41 14.72
C LEU A 254 -12.24 1.47 13.54
N ALA A 255 -11.85 2.12 12.44
CA ALA A 255 -12.62 2.16 11.20
C ALA A 255 -12.76 0.78 10.52
N GLY A 256 -12.02 -0.25 10.94
CA GLY A 256 -12.14 -1.61 10.43
C GLY A 256 -10.89 -2.15 9.74
N ALA A 257 -9.77 -1.43 9.74
CA ALA A 257 -8.51 -1.97 9.25
C ALA A 257 -7.98 -3.04 10.21
N SER A 258 -7.53 -4.18 9.66
CA SER A 258 -6.85 -5.23 10.40
C SER A 258 -5.36 -4.94 10.57
N ALA A 259 -4.76 -4.21 9.63
CA ALA A 259 -3.38 -3.72 9.66
C ALA A 259 -3.31 -2.34 8.98
N VAL A 260 -2.23 -1.60 9.20
CA VAL A 260 -2.03 -0.27 8.62
C VAL A 260 -0.71 -0.14 7.88
N MET A 261 -0.68 0.65 6.80
CA MET A 261 0.55 1.05 6.14
C MET A 261 0.88 2.53 6.31
N ILE A 262 2.13 2.82 6.66
CA ILE A 262 2.63 4.19 6.80
C ILE A 262 3.60 4.48 5.65
N GLY A 263 3.36 5.61 4.98
CA GLY A 263 4.10 6.02 3.78
C GLY A 263 4.81 7.35 3.94
N THR A 264 4.17 8.43 3.51
CA THR A 264 4.73 9.80 3.41
C THR A 264 5.34 10.32 4.71
N ALA A 265 4.79 9.96 5.87
CA ALA A 265 5.31 10.41 7.17
C ALA A 265 6.77 9.98 7.39
N GLY A 266 7.20 8.87 6.79
CA GLY A 266 8.58 8.38 6.83
C GLY A 266 9.62 9.31 6.20
N PHE A 267 9.20 10.21 5.30
CA PHE A 267 10.09 11.24 4.72
C PHE A 267 10.36 12.40 5.67
N VAL A 268 9.48 12.60 6.65
CA VAL A 268 9.61 13.66 7.67
C VAL A 268 10.26 13.09 8.93
N ASN A 269 9.84 11.90 9.35
CA ASN A 269 10.34 11.21 10.53
C ASN A 269 10.71 9.75 10.18
N PRO A 270 12.00 9.39 10.15
CA PRO A 270 12.43 8.03 9.82
C PRO A 270 12.05 6.98 10.88
N TYR A 271 11.66 7.38 12.09
CA TYR A 271 11.26 6.47 13.18
C TYR A 271 9.75 6.27 13.29
N VAL A 272 8.94 6.93 12.43
CA VAL A 272 7.48 6.97 12.55
C VAL A 272 6.83 5.59 12.70
N TRP A 273 7.33 4.56 12.02
CA TRP A 273 6.77 3.21 12.11
C TRP A 273 6.93 2.60 13.49
N VAL A 274 8.09 2.78 14.12
CA VAL A 274 8.41 2.21 15.44
C VAL A 274 7.71 3.02 16.53
N GLU A 275 7.70 4.35 16.41
CA GLU A 275 6.98 5.23 17.34
C GLU A 275 5.46 4.98 17.29
N THR A 276 4.90 4.79 16.09
CA THR A 276 3.49 4.41 15.93
C THR A 276 3.19 3.07 16.60
N LEU A 277 4.07 2.07 16.41
CA LEU A 277 3.93 0.77 17.06
C LEU A 277 3.91 0.89 18.59
N ASP A 278 4.79 1.70 19.16
CA ASP A 278 4.86 1.91 20.60
C ASP A 278 3.66 2.71 21.13
N GLY A 279 3.17 3.71 20.38
CA GLY A 279 1.95 4.41 20.73
C GLY A 279 0.69 3.52 20.69
N ILE A 280 0.60 2.58 19.75
CA ILE A 280 -0.49 1.58 19.74
C ILE A 280 -0.45 0.72 21.00
N LYS A 281 0.73 0.28 21.44
CA LYS A 281 0.89 -0.49 22.68
C LYS A 281 0.38 0.30 23.89
N GLN A 282 0.80 1.56 23.99
CA GLN A 282 0.39 2.45 25.08
C GLN A 282 -1.13 2.67 25.09
N TYR A 283 -1.72 2.90 23.92
CA TYR A 283 -3.17 3.04 23.78
C TYR A 283 -3.90 1.78 24.28
N MET A 284 -3.45 0.60 23.85
CA MET A 284 -4.05 -0.67 24.27
C MET A 284 -3.92 -0.90 25.78
N GLU A 285 -2.77 -0.61 26.38
CA GLU A 285 -2.56 -0.72 27.84
C GLU A 285 -3.48 0.22 28.61
N GLN A 286 -3.56 1.48 28.18
CA GLN A 286 -4.39 2.50 28.82
C GLN A 286 -5.88 2.15 28.79
N HIS A 287 -6.35 1.51 27.71
CA HIS A 287 -7.76 1.17 27.52
C HIS A 287 -8.09 -0.30 27.83
N GLY A 288 -7.11 -1.08 28.29
CA GLY A 288 -7.31 -2.46 28.74
C GLY A 288 -7.50 -3.50 27.62
N PHE A 289 -7.11 -3.18 26.38
CA PHE A 289 -7.15 -4.13 25.26
C PHE A 289 -6.00 -5.13 25.36
N LYS A 290 -6.31 -6.42 25.22
CA LYS A 290 -5.33 -7.50 25.27
C LYS A 290 -4.84 -7.92 23.89
N LYS A 291 -5.68 -7.76 22.86
CA LYS A 291 -5.37 -8.12 21.47
C LYS A 291 -5.72 -6.96 20.53
N ILE A 292 -4.85 -6.70 19.55
CA ILE A 292 -5.09 -5.63 18.55
C ILE A 292 -6.39 -5.87 17.77
N SER A 293 -6.76 -7.13 17.56
CA SER A 293 -8.00 -7.52 16.89
C SER A 293 -9.27 -7.08 17.62
N GLU A 294 -9.19 -6.76 18.92
CA GLU A 294 -10.32 -6.22 19.69
C GLU A 294 -10.66 -4.78 19.29
N LEU A 295 -9.72 -4.07 18.65
CA LEU A 295 -9.92 -2.71 18.13
C LEU A 295 -10.48 -2.70 16.71
N THR A 296 -10.23 -3.75 15.92
CA THR A 296 -10.64 -3.79 14.51
C THR A 296 -12.16 -3.67 14.39
N GLY A 297 -12.62 -2.55 13.83
CA GLY A 297 -14.05 -2.29 13.64
C GLY A 297 -14.82 -2.01 14.93
N ALA A 298 -14.13 -1.68 16.02
CA ALA A 298 -14.73 -1.38 17.33
C ALA A 298 -15.26 0.07 17.45
N LEU A 299 -15.39 0.78 16.33
CA LEU A 299 -16.05 2.07 16.28
C LEU A 299 -17.48 1.98 16.84
N LEU A 300 -17.86 2.94 17.68
CA LEU A 300 -19.23 3.07 18.19
C LEU A 300 -20.03 3.91 17.19
N ASP A 301 -20.76 3.26 16.29
CA ASP A 301 -21.54 3.86 15.19
C ASP A 301 -23.06 3.70 15.31
#